data_AF-A0A948EW08-F1
#
_entry.id   AF-A0A948EW08-F1
#
_cell.length_a   1.000
_cell.length_b   1.000
_cell.length_c   1.000
_cell.angle_alpha   90.00
_cell.angle_beta   90.00
_cell.angle_gamma   90.00
#
_symmetry.space_group_name_H-M   'P 1'
#
loop_
_entity.id
_entity.type
_entity.pdbx_description
1 polymer ?
#
loop_
_entity_poly.entity_id
_entity_poly.type
_entity_poly.pdbx_seq_one_letter_code
_entity_poly.pdbx_strand_id
1 'polypeptide(L)'
;MNIRGVGRVLGFLLLVTAGAQVLPLIVDLIYGEGDWDVFLLTGVCGAVAGAGLMFLGRTSAELRHREGFAIVTLGWMAVGLLGAVPFLLSGTITSVTDAVFESISGFTTTGSTIMTDIEGVGAGHHAVLFWRSLTQWLGGMGIVVLALAILPLLGVGGMQLFRAEAPGPSPDRLTSRISETARLLWGVYLLITLLEVLLLVIIGGMSPYDAVCHAFTTMATGGFSTLDASVGGFGSPAVVWIVTLFMFLAGINFSLHYVALKGKPQAYWRDEEFRFYSIVMAGATLLVLAVLIPVASA
;
A
#
# COMPACT_ATOMS: atom_id res chain seq x y z
N MET A 1 -14.74 9.33 -24.97
CA MET A 1 -14.09 8.74 -23.78
C MET A 1 -14.22 7.23 -23.90
N ASN A 2 -13.11 6.49 -23.86
CA ASN A 2 -13.11 5.03 -23.96
C ASN A 2 -13.49 4.40 -22.60
N ILE A 3 -14.79 4.43 -22.29
CA ILE A 3 -15.35 3.93 -21.02
C ILE A 3 -15.04 2.43 -20.82
N ARG A 4 -15.01 1.65 -21.91
CA ARG A 4 -14.65 0.23 -21.86
C ARG A 4 -13.21 0.02 -21.39
N GLY A 5 -12.28 0.81 -21.93
CA GLY A 5 -10.88 0.79 -21.50
C GLY A 5 -10.71 1.16 -20.03
N VAL A 6 -11.42 2.20 -19.57
CA VAL A 6 -11.45 2.58 -18.14
C VAL A 6 -12.00 1.43 -17.29
N GLY A 7 -13.16 0.87 -17.65
CA GLY A 7 -13.78 -0.25 -16.95
C GLY A 7 -12.85 -1.46 -16.85
N ARG A 8 -12.07 -1.76 -17.88
CA ARG A 8 -11.09 -2.85 -17.85
C ARG A 8 -10.00 -2.64 -16.79
N VAL A 9 -9.47 -1.43 -16.66
CA VAL A 9 -8.45 -1.12 -15.64
C VAL A 9 -9.05 -1.14 -14.24
N LEU A 10 -10.26 -0.59 -14.06
CA LEU A 10 -11.00 -0.68 -12.80
C LEU A 10 -11.28 -2.13 -12.41
N GLY A 11 -11.64 -2.98 -13.37
CA GLY A 11 -11.84 -4.40 -13.15
C GLY A 11 -10.58 -5.11 -12.69
N PHE A 12 -9.42 -4.75 -13.25
CA PHE A 12 -8.13 -5.27 -12.80
C PHE A 12 -7.80 -4.82 -11.37
N LEU A 13 -8.03 -3.55 -11.04
CA LEU A 13 -7.85 -3.03 -9.68
C LEU A 13 -8.70 -3.81 -8.66
N LEU A 14 -9.98 -4.02 -8.95
CA LEU A 14 -10.86 -4.81 -8.09
C LEU A 14 -10.39 -6.25 -7.93
N LEU A 15 -9.84 -6.87 -8.98
CA LEU A 15 -9.26 -8.21 -8.90
C LEU A 15 -8.03 -8.27 -8.00
N VAL A 16 -7.16 -7.25 -8.05
CA VAL A 16 -5.99 -7.16 -7.16
C VAL A 16 -6.45 -7.00 -5.70
N THR A 17 -7.39 -6.09 -5.43
CA THR A 17 -7.94 -5.89 -4.09
C THR A 17 -8.70 -7.10 -3.57
N ALA A 18 -9.44 -7.80 -4.44
CA ALA A 18 -10.10 -9.07 -4.12
C ALA A 18 -9.10 -10.18 -3.79
N GLY A 19 -8.03 -10.31 -4.58
CA GLY A 19 -6.94 -11.25 -4.31
C GLY A 19 -6.22 -10.95 -2.99
N ALA A 20 -6.09 -9.67 -2.63
CA ALA A 20 -5.50 -9.26 -1.37
C ALA A 20 -6.33 -9.70 -0.15
N GLN A 21 -7.65 -9.94 -0.28
CA GLN A 21 -8.50 -10.47 0.80
C GLN A 21 -8.08 -11.86 1.28
N VAL A 22 -7.33 -12.61 0.46
CA VAL A 22 -6.82 -13.94 0.86
C VAL A 22 -5.88 -13.84 2.06
N LEU A 23 -5.12 -12.75 2.20
CA LEU A 23 -4.18 -12.59 3.31
C LEU A 23 -4.89 -12.44 4.68
N PRO A 24 -5.83 -11.49 4.89
CA PRO A 24 -6.59 -11.43 6.14
C PRO A 24 -7.44 -12.68 6.37
N LEU A 25 -7.95 -13.34 5.31
CA LEU A 25 -8.62 -14.64 5.46
C LEU A 25 -7.69 -15.68 6.09
N ILE A 26 -6.44 -15.79 5.61
CA ILE A 26 -5.45 -16.69 6.20
C ILE A 26 -5.17 -16.32 7.67
N VAL A 27 -5.09 -15.02 7.98
CA VAL A 27 -4.92 -14.54 9.36
C VAL A 27 -6.09 -14.99 10.23
N ASP A 28 -7.33 -14.83 9.78
CA ASP A 28 -8.51 -15.31 10.53
C ASP A 28 -8.44 -16.81 10.80
N LEU A 29 -8.06 -17.62 9.80
CA LEU A 29 -7.93 -19.07 9.95
C LEU A 29 -6.82 -19.47 10.93
N ILE A 30 -5.77 -18.66 11.09
CA ILE A 30 -4.68 -18.90 12.05
C ILE A 30 -5.15 -18.59 13.48
N TYR A 31 -5.87 -17.47 13.66
CA TYR A 31 -6.31 -17.00 14.98
C TYR A 31 -7.64 -17.65 15.43
N GLY A 32 -8.44 -18.16 14.49
CA GLY A 32 -9.67 -18.90 14.76
C GLY A 32 -10.84 -18.03 15.23
N GLU A 33 -10.93 -16.79 14.75
CA GLU A 33 -11.87 -15.78 15.26
C GLU A 33 -13.20 -15.73 14.53
N GLY A 34 -13.27 -16.29 13.32
CA GLY A 34 -14.53 -16.58 12.63
C GLY A 34 -14.94 -15.56 11.58
N ASP A 35 -14.08 -14.58 11.24
CA ASP A 35 -14.31 -13.60 10.17
C ASP A 35 -13.92 -14.11 8.77
N TRP A 36 -13.46 -15.36 8.61
CA TRP A 36 -12.97 -15.89 7.33
C TRP A 36 -14.01 -15.77 6.20
N ASP A 37 -15.30 -15.87 6.52
CA ASP A 37 -16.41 -15.80 5.57
C ASP A 37 -16.61 -14.37 5.05
N VAL A 38 -16.40 -13.36 5.90
CA VAL A 38 -16.40 -11.94 5.55
C VAL A 38 -15.37 -11.64 4.46
N PHE A 39 -14.12 -12.08 4.66
CA PHE A 39 -13.04 -11.88 3.69
C PHE A 39 -13.22 -12.71 2.43
N LEU A 40 -13.74 -13.94 2.56
CA LEU A 40 -14.06 -14.80 1.42
C LEU A 40 -15.15 -14.19 0.56
N LEU A 41 -16.26 -13.75 1.17
CA LEU A 41 -17.40 -13.15 0.47
C LEU A 41 -16.98 -11.84 -0.21
N THR A 42 -16.25 -10.98 0.50
CA THR A 42 -15.71 -9.74 -0.07
C THR A 42 -14.82 -10.03 -1.26
N GLY A 43 -13.89 -10.98 -1.13
CA GLY A 43 -12.99 -11.40 -2.20
C GLY A 43 -13.74 -11.96 -3.41
N VAL A 44 -14.70 -12.85 -3.22
CA VAL A 44 -15.49 -13.45 -4.31
C VAL A 44 -16.34 -12.39 -5.02
N CYS A 45 -17.06 -11.55 -4.28
CA CYS A 45 -17.87 -10.47 -4.87
C CYS A 45 -17.00 -9.48 -5.63
N GLY A 46 -15.87 -9.06 -5.06
CA GLY A 46 -14.90 -8.19 -5.72
C GLY A 46 -14.31 -8.82 -6.98
N ALA A 47 -14.00 -10.12 -6.95
CA ALA A 47 -13.45 -10.84 -8.09
C ALA A 47 -14.49 -11.00 -9.21
N VAL A 48 -15.76 -11.29 -8.89
CA VAL A 48 -16.84 -11.37 -9.87
C VAL A 48 -17.08 -10.00 -10.53
N ALA A 49 -17.17 -8.93 -9.74
CA ALA A 49 -17.32 -7.58 -10.26
C ALA A 49 -16.12 -7.17 -11.14
N GLY A 50 -14.90 -7.43 -10.66
CA GLY A 50 -13.66 -7.12 -11.37
C GLY A 50 -13.50 -7.90 -12.68
N ALA A 51 -13.79 -9.21 -12.68
CA ALA A 51 -13.79 -10.04 -13.87
C ALA A 51 -14.86 -9.62 -14.87
N GLY A 52 -16.06 -9.27 -14.41
CA GLY A 52 -17.14 -8.72 -15.23
C GLY A 52 -16.71 -7.43 -15.94
N LEU A 53 -16.15 -6.47 -15.21
CA LEU A 53 -15.62 -5.23 -15.78
C LEU A 53 -14.46 -5.46 -16.74
N MET A 54 -13.55 -6.39 -16.45
CA MET A 54 -12.47 -6.78 -17.36
C MET A 54 -12.98 -7.41 -18.65
N PHE A 55 -14.01 -8.26 -18.57
CA PHE A 55 -14.59 -8.94 -19.72
C PHE A 55 -15.37 -7.97 -20.61
N LEU A 56 -16.24 -7.14 -20.02
CA LEU A 56 -17.05 -6.13 -20.72
C LEU A 56 -16.21 -4.95 -21.23
N GLY A 57 -15.09 -4.67 -20.56
CA GLY A 57 -14.15 -3.60 -20.89
C GLY A 57 -13.15 -3.93 -22.00
N ARG A 58 -13.24 -5.11 -22.63
CA ARG A 58 -12.35 -5.49 -23.74
C ARG A 58 -12.47 -4.48 -24.89
N THR A 59 -11.35 -3.84 -25.20
CA THR A 59 -11.24 -2.84 -26.27
C THR A 59 -9.82 -2.85 -26.82
N SER A 60 -9.69 -2.54 -28.11
CA SER A 60 -8.41 -2.33 -28.81
C SER A 60 -8.01 -0.85 -28.86
N ALA A 61 -8.88 0.06 -28.42
CA ALA A 61 -8.61 1.48 -28.46
C ALA A 61 -7.63 1.88 -27.35
N GLU A 62 -6.62 2.66 -27.74
CA GLU A 62 -5.63 3.23 -26.82
C GLU A 62 -6.27 4.13 -25.76
N LEU A 63 -5.72 4.07 -24.55
CA LEU A 63 -6.09 4.96 -23.46
C LEU A 63 -5.40 6.31 -23.67
N ARG A 64 -6.19 7.40 -23.63
CA ARG A 64 -5.65 8.76 -23.72
C ARG A 64 -5.64 9.38 -22.32
N HIS A 65 -5.08 10.60 -22.21
CA HIS A 65 -4.97 11.32 -20.93
C HIS A 65 -6.30 11.45 -20.17
N ARG A 66 -7.42 11.66 -20.88
CA ARG A 66 -8.76 11.78 -20.26
C ARG A 66 -9.18 10.49 -19.55
N GLU A 67 -8.91 9.34 -20.15
CA GLU A 67 -9.15 8.04 -19.52
C GLU A 67 -8.20 7.82 -18.33
N GLY A 68 -6.95 8.29 -18.40
CA GLY A 68 -6.00 8.25 -17.28
C GLY A 68 -6.53 8.96 -16.03
N PHE A 69 -7.06 10.19 -16.17
CA PHE A 69 -7.70 10.90 -15.07
C PHE A 69 -8.89 10.13 -14.50
N ALA A 70 -9.75 9.59 -15.36
CA ALA A 70 -10.90 8.79 -14.93
C ALA A 70 -10.49 7.52 -14.17
N ILE A 71 -9.45 6.82 -14.64
CA ILE A 71 -8.93 5.60 -14.01
C ILE A 71 -8.41 5.89 -12.60
N VAL A 72 -7.65 6.97 -12.41
CA VAL A 72 -7.10 7.31 -11.09
C VAL A 72 -8.24 7.63 -10.12
N THR A 73 -9.14 8.55 -10.49
CA THR A 73 -10.23 8.99 -9.60
C THR A 73 -11.19 7.85 -9.28
N LEU A 74 -11.68 7.13 -10.30
CA LEU A 74 -12.63 6.03 -10.10
C LEU A 74 -11.97 4.80 -9.49
N GLY A 75 -10.67 4.60 -9.72
CA GLY A 75 -9.89 3.48 -9.18
C GLY A 75 -9.78 3.55 -7.67
N TRP A 76 -9.39 4.72 -7.13
CA TRP A 76 -9.33 4.92 -5.68
C TRP A 76 -10.70 4.79 -5.02
N MET A 77 -11.75 5.33 -5.65
CA MET A 77 -13.13 5.12 -5.18
C MET A 77 -13.52 3.64 -5.18
N ALA A 78 -13.29 2.92 -6.27
CA ALA A 78 -13.70 1.52 -6.39
C ALA A 78 -12.99 0.62 -5.37
N VAL A 79 -11.67 0.82 -5.20
CA VAL A 79 -10.87 0.07 -4.23
C VAL A 79 -11.24 0.42 -2.79
N GLY A 80 -11.46 1.71 -2.48
CA GLY A 80 -11.91 2.15 -1.15
C GLY A 80 -13.32 1.64 -0.80
N LEU A 81 -14.25 1.60 -1.78
CA LEU A 81 -15.58 1.03 -1.55
C LEU A 81 -15.53 -0.47 -1.32
N LEU A 82 -14.74 -1.22 -2.12
CA LEU A 82 -14.57 -2.66 -1.90
C LEU A 82 -13.87 -2.95 -0.56
N GLY A 83 -12.86 -2.17 -0.20
CA GLY A 83 -12.12 -2.36 1.05
C GLY A 83 -12.87 -1.95 2.31
N ALA A 84 -13.99 -1.22 2.18
CA ALA A 84 -14.89 -0.92 3.30
C ALA A 84 -15.79 -2.11 3.67
N VAL A 85 -15.99 -3.06 2.74
CA VAL A 85 -16.93 -4.18 2.92
C VAL A 85 -16.56 -5.07 4.12
N PRO A 86 -15.28 -5.46 4.35
CA PRO A 86 -14.94 -6.29 5.49
C PRO A 86 -15.31 -5.65 6.83
N PHE A 87 -15.13 -4.34 6.99
CA PHE A 87 -15.49 -3.63 8.23
C PHE A 87 -16.99 -3.66 8.54
N LEU A 88 -17.82 -3.58 7.49
CA LEU A 88 -19.27 -3.61 7.62
C LEU A 88 -19.78 -5.02 7.92
N LEU A 89 -19.22 -6.03 7.25
CA LEU A 89 -19.67 -7.41 7.37
C LEU A 89 -19.19 -8.08 8.67
N SER A 90 -17.99 -7.74 9.16
CA SER A 90 -17.51 -8.21 10.47
C SER A 90 -18.20 -7.50 11.64
N GLY A 91 -18.89 -6.39 11.38
CA GLY A 91 -19.58 -5.60 12.40
C GLY A 91 -18.65 -4.71 13.25
N THR A 92 -17.36 -4.64 12.92
CA THR A 92 -16.40 -3.77 13.62
C THR A 92 -16.65 -2.30 13.36
N ILE A 93 -17.26 -1.95 12.22
CA ILE A 93 -17.82 -0.63 11.95
C ILE A 93 -19.24 -0.80 11.43
N THR A 94 -20.23 -0.18 12.08
CA THR A 94 -21.64 -0.33 11.71
C THR A 94 -22.13 0.71 10.70
N SER A 95 -21.47 1.87 10.63
CA SER A 95 -21.83 2.96 9.73
C SER A 95 -21.12 2.84 8.39
N VAL A 96 -21.88 2.91 7.30
CA VAL A 96 -21.33 2.87 5.92
C VAL A 96 -20.36 4.01 5.67
N THR A 97 -20.67 5.22 6.15
CA THR A 97 -19.79 6.38 5.96
C THR A 97 -18.46 6.19 6.68
N ASP A 98 -18.51 5.59 7.87
CA ASP A 98 -17.35 5.43 8.75
C ASP A 98 -16.45 4.31 8.22
N ALA A 99 -17.05 3.22 7.72
CA ALA A 99 -16.31 2.14 7.07
C ALA A 99 -15.63 2.60 5.77
N VAL A 100 -16.32 3.41 4.97
CA VAL A 100 -15.74 4.00 3.75
C VAL A 100 -14.64 5.00 4.12
N PHE A 101 -14.82 5.80 5.17
CA PHE A 101 -13.78 6.70 5.67
C PHE A 101 -12.53 5.93 6.09
N GLU A 102 -12.70 4.90 6.94
CA GLU A 102 -11.60 4.05 7.43
C GLU A 102 -10.85 3.40 6.25
N SER A 103 -11.58 2.85 5.28
CA SER A 103 -10.97 2.21 4.11
C SER A 103 -10.23 3.20 3.20
N ILE A 104 -10.83 4.35 2.90
CA ILE A 104 -10.17 5.38 2.09
C ILE A 104 -8.91 5.86 2.82
N SER A 105 -8.99 6.18 4.11
CA SER A 105 -7.85 6.60 4.93
C SER A 105 -6.71 5.59 4.91
N GLY A 106 -7.03 4.30 4.94
CA GLY A 106 -6.07 3.21 4.75
C GLY A 106 -5.41 3.26 3.37
N PHE A 107 -6.18 3.16 2.29
CA PHE A 107 -5.64 3.14 0.93
C PHE A 107 -4.88 4.40 0.52
N THR A 108 -5.29 5.57 1.03
CA THR A 108 -4.59 6.84 0.78
C THR A 108 -3.44 7.08 1.73
N THR A 109 -3.11 6.11 2.59
CA THR A 109 -2.05 6.18 3.60
C THR A 109 -2.16 7.44 4.45
N THR A 110 -3.39 7.84 4.78
CA THR A 110 -3.67 9.03 5.60
C THR A 110 -3.58 8.69 7.08
N GLY A 111 -3.97 7.49 7.47
CA GLY A 111 -3.82 6.99 8.85
C GLY A 111 -4.76 7.62 9.88
N SER A 112 -5.75 8.38 9.44
CA SER A 112 -6.84 8.84 10.32
C SER A 112 -7.82 7.69 10.56
N THR A 113 -8.21 7.47 11.82
CA THR A 113 -9.08 6.35 12.23
C THR A 113 -10.37 6.86 12.85
N ILE A 114 -11.47 6.19 12.57
CA ILE A 114 -12.73 6.35 13.33
C ILE A 114 -12.83 5.35 14.48
N MET A 115 -12.02 4.28 14.47
CA MET A 115 -11.97 3.30 15.54
C MET A 115 -11.32 3.92 16.77
N THR A 116 -12.00 3.85 17.91
CA THR A 116 -11.52 4.39 19.20
C THR A 116 -11.01 3.32 20.16
N ASP A 117 -11.36 2.07 19.93
CA ASP A 117 -10.94 0.90 20.73
C ASP A 117 -10.36 -0.14 19.77
N ILE A 118 -9.13 0.11 19.33
CA ILE A 118 -8.41 -0.76 18.38
C ILE A 118 -8.02 -2.06 19.07
N GLU A 119 -7.61 -2.02 20.33
CA GLU A 119 -7.21 -3.19 21.09
C GLU A 119 -8.40 -4.13 21.34
N GLY A 120 -9.60 -3.59 21.59
CA GLY A 120 -10.83 -4.36 21.67
C GLY A 120 -11.19 -5.07 20.36
N VAL A 121 -10.99 -4.41 19.21
CA VAL A 121 -11.10 -5.08 17.88
C VAL A 121 -10.02 -6.15 17.74
N GLY A 122 -8.78 -5.87 18.17
CA GLY A 122 -7.67 -6.81 18.13
C GLY A 122 -7.85 -8.05 19.01
N ALA A 123 -8.73 -8.02 19.99
CA ALA A 123 -9.01 -9.18 20.85
C ALA A 123 -9.89 -10.26 20.19
N GLY A 124 -10.55 -9.95 19.06
CA GLY A 124 -11.45 -10.89 18.38
C GLY A 124 -11.58 -10.71 16.87
N HIS A 125 -10.83 -9.80 16.25
CA HIS A 125 -10.89 -9.49 14.82
C HIS A 125 -9.49 -9.14 14.26
N HIS A 126 -8.49 -9.98 14.50
CA HIS A 126 -7.12 -9.82 13.97
C HIS A 126 -7.12 -9.67 12.45
N ALA A 127 -7.97 -10.41 11.75
CA ALA A 127 -8.08 -10.31 10.29
C ALA A 127 -8.52 -8.91 9.84
N VAL A 128 -9.38 -8.23 10.61
CA VAL A 128 -9.81 -6.86 10.35
C VAL A 128 -8.69 -5.87 10.56
N LEU A 129 -7.97 -5.95 11.68
CA LEU A 129 -6.82 -5.08 11.94
C LEU A 129 -5.69 -5.31 10.93
N PHE A 130 -5.45 -6.56 10.55
CA PHE A 130 -4.52 -6.89 9.48
C PHE A 130 -4.94 -6.27 8.15
N TRP A 131 -6.23 -6.34 7.80
CA TRP A 131 -6.76 -5.68 6.60
C TRP A 131 -6.55 -4.17 6.64
N ARG A 132 -6.75 -3.51 7.78
CA ARG A 132 -6.44 -2.08 7.97
C ARG A 132 -4.98 -1.79 7.61
N SER A 133 -4.03 -2.51 8.20
CA SER A 133 -2.59 -2.33 7.88
C SER A 133 -2.26 -2.65 6.43
N LEU A 134 -2.84 -3.73 5.87
CA LEU A 134 -2.60 -4.13 4.49
C LEU A 134 -3.10 -3.09 3.48
N THR A 135 -4.21 -2.41 3.75
CA THR A 135 -4.72 -1.35 2.86
C THR A 135 -3.71 -0.20 2.73
N GLN A 136 -3.03 0.18 3.82
CA GLN A 136 -1.94 1.17 3.77
C GLN A 136 -0.77 0.67 2.94
N TRP A 137 -0.34 -0.58 3.14
CA TRP A 137 0.78 -1.15 2.41
C TRP A 137 0.51 -1.25 0.89
N LEU A 138 -0.71 -1.63 0.49
CA LEU A 138 -1.14 -1.61 -0.90
C LEU A 138 -1.23 -0.17 -1.46
N GLY A 139 -1.67 0.77 -0.62
CA GLY A 139 -1.79 2.18 -0.93
C GLY A 139 -0.45 2.88 -1.16
N GLY A 140 0.53 2.66 -0.28
CA GLY A 140 1.77 3.43 -0.18
C GLY A 140 2.68 3.34 -1.41
N MET A 141 2.84 2.14 -1.97
CA MET A 141 3.57 1.97 -3.24
C MET A 141 2.71 2.35 -4.47
N GLY A 142 1.42 2.63 -4.25
CA GLY A 142 0.45 2.98 -5.27
C GLY A 142 -0.13 1.76 -5.98
N ILE A 143 -1.22 1.20 -5.46
CA ILE A 143 -1.96 0.09 -6.10
C ILE A 143 -2.33 0.39 -7.56
N VAL A 144 -2.57 1.67 -7.89
CA VAL A 144 -2.83 2.13 -9.26
C VAL A 144 -1.59 2.06 -10.15
N VAL A 145 -0.41 2.41 -9.62
CA VAL A 145 0.87 2.28 -10.34
C VAL A 145 1.19 0.81 -10.56
N LEU A 146 0.98 -0.03 -9.55
CA LEU A 146 1.09 -1.49 -9.68
C LEU A 146 0.17 -2.03 -10.78
N ALA A 147 -1.09 -1.58 -10.80
CA ALA A 147 -2.06 -2.00 -11.78
C ALA A 147 -1.67 -1.62 -13.21
N LEU A 148 -1.25 -0.37 -13.42
CA LEU A 148 -0.78 0.11 -14.72
C LEU A 148 0.51 -0.57 -15.16
N ALA A 149 1.36 -0.99 -14.23
CA ALA A 149 2.58 -1.74 -14.51
C ALA A 149 2.33 -3.20 -14.90
N ILE A 150 1.37 -3.88 -14.26
CA ILE A 150 1.09 -5.32 -14.51
C ILE A 150 0.19 -5.53 -15.72
N LEU A 151 -0.74 -4.61 -15.99
CA LEU A 151 -1.73 -4.75 -17.06
C LEU A 151 -1.12 -5.08 -18.45
N PRO A 152 0.01 -4.47 -18.89
CA PRO A 152 0.64 -4.83 -20.17
C PRO A 152 1.17 -6.26 -20.23
N LEU A 153 1.62 -6.82 -19.10
CA LEU A 153 2.24 -8.16 -19.02
C LEU A 153 1.21 -9.29 -19.19
N LEU A 154 -0.06 -9.04 -18.88
CA LEU A 154 -1.17 -9.99 -19.10
C LEU A 154 -1.58 -10.11 -20.59
N GLY A 155 -0.74 -9.63 -21.51
CA GLY A 155 -0.95 -9.76 -22.96
C GLY A 155 -2.03 -8.83 -23.51
N VAL A 156 -2.32 -7.73 -22.82
CA VAL A 156 -3.49 -6.87 -23.08
C VAL A 156 -3.19 -5.67 -23.99
N GLY A 157 -1.93 -5.38 -24.29
CA GLY A 157 -1.55 -4.52 -25.43
C GLY A 157 -1.25 -5.41 -26.63
N GLY A 158 -1.96 -5.22 -27.75
CA GLY A 158 -1.84 -6.01 -28.99
C GLY A 158 -0.49 -5.90 -29.73
N MET A 159 0.62 -6.09 -29.02
CA MET A 159 1.98 -5.92 -29.52
C MET A 159 2.60 -7.21 -30.09
N GLN A 160 2.01 -8.38 -29.80
CA GLN A 160 2.63 -9.65 -30.17
C GLN A 160 2.45 -10.02 -31.65
N LEU A 161 1.39 -9.56 -32.31
CA LEU A 161 1.18 -9.78 -33.75
C LEU A 161 1.89 -8.76 -34.65
N PHE A 162 2.12 -7.53 -34.17
CA PHE A 162 2.78 -6.47 -34.95
C PHE A 162 4.31 -6.54 -34.98
N ARG A 163 4.92 -7.41 -34.15
CA ARG A 163 6.38 -7.65 -34.16
C ARG A 163 6.88 -8.42 -35.37
N ALA A 164 5.99 -9.06 -36.13
CA ALA A 164 6.38 -9.87 -37.28
C ALA A 164 6.51 -9.08 -38.59
N GLU A 165 5.92 -7.87 -38.69
CA GLU A 165 5.72 -7.22 -40.00
C GLU A 165 6.27 -5.78 -40.16
N ALA A 166 6.87 -5.15 -39.14
CA ALA A 166 7.33 -3.76 -39.25
C ALA A 166 8.86 -3.59 -39.14
N PRO A 167 9.57 -3.23 -40.22
CA PRO A 167 10.95 -2.77 -40.15
C PRO A 167 10.99 -1.27 -39.77
N GLY A 168 11.43 -0.96 -38.54
CA GLY A 168 11.62 0.42 -38.07
C GLY A 168 11.63 0.54 -36.55
N PRO A 169 12.16 1.63 -35.96
CA PRO A 169 12.22 1.81 -34.51
C PRO A 169 10.80 1.96 -33.94
N SER A 170 10.33 0.87 -33.34
CA SER A 170 9.00 0.72 -32.72
C SER A 170 8.64 1.85 -31.73
N PRO A 171 7.44 2.48 -31.83
CA PRO A 171 7.01 3.55 -30.93
C PRO A 171 6.73 3.14 -29.47
N ASP A 172 6.75 1.85 -29.14
CA ASP A 172 6.18 1.30 -27.90
C ASP A 172 7.20 0.92 -26.81
N ARG A 173 8.13 1.84 -26.48
CA ARG A 173 9.15 1.60 -25.42
C ARG A 173 8.86 2.28 -24.08
N LEU A 174 7.89 3.20 -24.01
CA LEU A 174 7.60 3.94 -22.78
C LEU A 174 6.81 3.08 -21.77
N THR A 175 5.77 2.38 -22.21
CA THR A 175 4.92 1.51 -21.38
C THR A 175 5.68 0.31 -20.81
N SER A 176 6.55 -0.34 -21.60
CA SER A 176 7.37 -1.46 -21.10
C SER A 176 8.37 -1.02 -20.03
N ARG A 177 9.01 0.14 -20.21
CA ARG A 177 9.94 0.71 -19.21
C ARG A 177 9.26 1.11 -17.91
N ILE A 178 8.03 1.64 -17.98
CA ILE A 178 7.25 1.97 -16.78
C ILE A 178 6.94 0.71 -15.96
N SER A 179 6.53 -0.38 -16.64
CA SER A 179 6.25 -1.65 -15.97
C SER A 179 7.48 -2.28 -15.29
N GLU A 180 8.64 -2.22 -15.96
CA GLU A 180 9.91 -2.72 -15.41
C GLU A 180 10.34 -1.92 -14.20
N THR A 181 10.32 -0.58 -14.28
CA THR A 181 10.65 0.29 -13.15
C THR A 181 9.74 0.04 -11.96
N ALA A 182 8.42 0.00 -12.17
CA ALA A 182 7.46 -0.26 -11.08
C ALA A 182 7.72 -1.61 -10.38
N ARG A 183 8.01 -2.67 -11.16
CA ARG A 183 8.36 -3.99 -10.58
C ARG A 183 9.62 -3.94 -9.72
N LEU A 184 10.64 -3.22 -10.17
CA LEU A 184 11.89 -3.06 -9.43
C LEU A 184 11.65 -2.30 -8.11
N LEU A 185 10.88 -1.21 -8.16
CA LEU A 185 10.56 -0.44 -6.96
C LEU A 185 9.71 -1.25 -5.98
N TRP A 186 8.74 -2.03 -6.45
CA TRP A 186 7.98 -2.98 -5.61
C TRP A 186 8.87 -4.03 -4.95
N GLY A 187 9.88 -4.54 -5.66
CA GLY A 187 10.86 -5.46 -5.09
C GLY A 187 11.66 -4.84 -3.95
N VAL A 188 12.05 -3.57 -4.08
CA VAL A 188 12.74 -2.82 -3.02
C VAL A 188 11.79 -2.54 -1.85
N TYR A 189 10.54 -2.14 -2.14
CA TYR A 189 9.51 -1.92 -1.12
C TYR A 189 9.30 -3.16 -0.25
N LEU A 190 9.12 -4.32 -0.89
CA LEU A 190 9.01 -5.63 -0.22
C LEU A 190 10.23 -5.98 0.62
N LEU A 191 11.44 -5.77 0.07
CA LEU A 191 12.69 -6.08 0.76
C LEU A 191 12.86 -5.25 2.04
N ILE A 192 12.62 -3.94 1.96
CA ILE A 192 12.75 -3.04 3.11
C ILE A 192 11.65 -3.35 4.14
N THR A 193 10.40 -3.57 3.71
CA THR A 193 9.30 -4.02 4.60
C THR A 193 9.69 -5.28 5.36
N LEU A 194 10.20 -6.30 4.68
CA LEU A 194 10.60 -7.55 5.32
C LEU A 194 11.74 -7.34 6.33
N LEU A 195 12.71 -6.49 6.00
CA LEU A 195 13.78 -6.14 6.92
C LEU A 195 13.25 -5.46 8.18
N GLU A 196 12.27 -4.56 8.05
CA GLU A 196 11.61 -3.93 9.19
C GLU A 196 10.92 -4.96 10.09
N VAL A 197 10.11 -5.85 9.50
CA VAL A 197 9.45 -6.94 10.23
C VAL A 197 10.46 -7.75 11.04
N LEU A 198 11.56 -8.16 10.42
CA LEU A 198 12.59 -8.96 11.10
C LEU A 198 13.23 -8.20 12.27
N LEU A 199 13.50 -6.91 12.12
CA LEU A 199 14.09 -6.10 13.19
C LEU A 199 13.09 -5.86 14.33
N LEU A 200 11.83 -5.60 14.01
CA LEU A 200 10.77 -5.43 15.02
C LEU A 200 10.53 -6.71 15.83
N VAL A 201 10.60 -7.89 15.20
CA VAL A 201 10.51 -9.17 15.91
C VAL A 201 11.76 -9.44 16.76
N ILE A 202 12.95 -9.39 16.15
CA ILE A 202 14.18 -9.86 16.80
C ILE A 202 14.71 -8.88 17.84
N ILE A 203 14.67 -7.58 17.54
CA ILE A 203 15.23 -6.52 18.39
C ILE A 203 14.12 -5.81 19.15
N GLY A 204 13.00 -5.52 18.49
CA GLY A 204 11.86 -4.85 19.11
C GLY A 204 11.09 -5.73 20.10
N GLY A 205 11.17 -7.06 19.96
CA GLY A 205 10.43 -8.02 20.78
C GLY A 205 8.92 -8.05 20.49
N MET A 206 8.49 -7.50 19.35
CA MET A 206 7.09 -7.50 18.94
C MET A 206 6.64 -8.91 18.54
N SER A 207 5.35 -9.19 18.70
CA SER A 207 4.76 -10.37 18.09
C SER A 207 4.95 -10.31 16.56
N PRO A 208 5.11 -11.46 15.86
CA PRO A 208 5.21 -11.46 14.40
C PRO A 208 4.03 -10.77 13.72
N TYR A 209 2.84 -10.87 14.31
CA TYR A 209 1.64 -10.22 13.81
C TYR A 209 1.74 -8.69 13.90
N ASP A 210 2.04 -8.16 15.08
CA ASP A 210 2.21 -6.71 15.25
C ASP A 210 3.35 -6.17 14.39
N ALA A 211 4.48 -6.88 14.33
CA ALA A 211 5.61 -6.48 13.51
C ALA A 211 5.25 -6.37 12.02
N VAL A 212 4.45 -7.30 11.48
CA VAL A 212 3.96 -7.21 10.10
C VAL A 212 3.00 -6.03 9.92
N CYS A 213 2.02 -5.89 10.82
CA CYS A 213 1.04 -4.81 10.77
C CYS A 213 1.70 -3.42 10.85
N HIS A 214 2.72 -3.25 11.69
CA HIS A 214 3.44 -1.98 11.86
C HIS A 214 4.46 -1.71 10.75
N ALA A 215 5.12 -2.75 10.20
CA ALA A 215 5.99 -2.56 9.04
C ALA A 215 5.19 -2.16 7.79
N PHE A 216 3.98 -2.73 7.62
CA PHE A 216 3.07 -2.36 6.54
C PHE A 216 2.70 -0.88 6.58
N THR A 217 2.39 -0.35 7.76
CA THR A 217 1.94 1.03 7.95
C THR A 217 3.10 2.01 7.96
N THR A 218 4.28 1.60 8.44
CA THR A 218 5.51 2.41 8.43
C THR A 218 6.05 2.59 7.04
N MET A 219 6.23 1.50 6.28
CA MET A 219 6.74 1.59 4.91
C MET A 219 5.79 2.34 3.98
N ALA A 220 4.48 2.28 4.24
CA ALA A 220 3.48 3.06 3.53
C ALA A 220 3.41 4.54 3.98
N THR A 221 4.16 4.94 5.00
CA THR A 221 4.09 6.27 5.62
C THR A 221 2.68 6.63 6.11
N GLY A 222 1.88 5.63 6.49
CA GLY A 222 0.46 5.79 6.80
C GLY A 222 0.15 5.94 8.29
N GLY A 223 0.74 5.11 9.15
CA GLY A 223 0.64 5.28 10.61
C GLY A 223 -0.56 4.62 11.31
N PHE A 224 -1.27 3.68 10.66
CA PHE A 224 -2.16 2.78 11.40
C PHE A 224 -1.38 1.88 12.36
N SER A 225 -2.07 1.38 13.37
CA SER A 225 -1.51 0.60 14.47
C SER A 225 -2.50 -0.46 14.94
N THR A 226 -1.98 -1.51 15.56
CA THR A 226 -2.73 -2.52 16.32
C THR A 226 -3.07 -2.10 17.75
N LEU A 227 -2.50 -0.98 18.21
CA LEU A 227 -2.73 -0.37 19.53
C LEU A 227 -3.27 1.06 19.41
N ASP A 228 -4.09 1.49 20.36
CA ASP A 228 -4.67 2.83 20.42
C ASP A 228 -3.61 3.93 20.56
N ALA A 229 -2.59 3.69 21.38
CA ALA A 229 -1.47 4.62 21.58
C ALA A 229 -0.40 4.56 20.46
N SER A 230 -0.72 3.92 19.33
CA SER A 230 0.22 3.68 18.22
C SER A 230 1.50 2.97 18.71
N VAL A 231 2.65 3.30 18.11
CA VAL A 231 3.98 2.80 18.50
C VAL A 231 4.30 3.09 19.98
N GLY A 232 3.70 4.13 20.58
CA GLY A 232 3.86 4.45 21.99
C GLY A 232 3.31 3.38 22.93
N GLY A 233 2.32 2.60 22.50
CA GLY A 233 1.70 1.54 23.29
C GLY A 233 2.64 0.37 23.63
N PHE A 234 3.69 0.14 22.82
CA PHE A 234 4.63 -0.96 23.06
C PHE A 234 5.62 -0.68 24.21
N GLY A 235 5.77 0.58 24.65
CA GLY A 235 6.67 0.95 25.74
C GLY A 235 8.15 0.60 25.52
N SER A 236 8.55 0.25 24.29
CA SER A 236 9.90 -0.22 23.94
C SER A 236 10.65 0.85 23.14
N PRO A 237 11.72 1.45 23.70
CA PRO A 237 12.56 2.38 22.95
C PRO A 237 13.14 1.79 21.67
N ALA A 238 13.41 0.47 21.66
CA ALA A 238 13.92 -0.22 20.48
C ALA A 238 12.91 -0.17 19.32
N VAL A 239 11.63 -0.43 19.60
CA VAL A 239 10.56 -0.34 18.59
C VAL A 239 10.46 1.08 18.04
N VAL A 240 10.44 2.09 18.93
CA VAL A 240 10.36 3.50 18.52
C VAL A 240 11.50 3.87 17.57
N TRP A 241 12.74 3.49 17.90
CA TRP A 241 13.90 3.81 17.06
C TRP A 241 13.93 3.04 15.73
N ILE A 242 13.52 1.77 15.73
CA ILE A 242 13.39 0.99 14.49
C ILE A 242 12.36 1.65 13.58
N VAL A 243 11.14 1.88 14.06
CA VAL A 243 10.09 2.53 13.26
C VAL A 243 10.56 3.92 12.78
N THR A 244 11.19 4.73 13.64
CA THR A 244 11.71 6.06 13.25
C THR A 244 12.73 5.98 12.10
N LEU A 245 13.65 5.02 12.16
CA LEU A 245 14.61 4.79 11.08
C LEU A 245 13.89 4.42 9.77
N PHE A 246 12.92 3.50 9.84
CA PHE A 246 12.20 3.04 8.67
C PHE A 246 11.23 4.09 8.11
N MET A 247 10.65 4.95 8.94
CA MET A 247 9.92 6.15 8.50
C MET A 247 10.81 7.07 7.67
N PHE A 248 12.04 7.33 8.13
CA PHE A 248 13.00 8.11 7.37
C PHE A 248 13.36 7.43 6.05
N LEU A 249 13.59 6.11 6.05
CA LEU A 249 13.88 5.35 4.84
C LEU A 249 12.70 5.35 3.86
N ALA A 250 11.47 5.17 4.34
CA ALA A 250 10.26 5.16 3.53
C ALA A 250 9.97 6.54 2.91
N GLY A 251 10.34 7.62 3.59
CA GLY A 251 10.24 8.99 3.06
C GLY A 251 11.24 9.32 1.95
N ILE A 252 12.27 8.50 1.74
CA ILE A 252 13.24 8.68 0.65
C ILE A 252 12.69 8.08 -0.65
N ASN A 253 12.99 8.74 -1.77
CA ASN A 253 12.72 8.21 -3.10
C ASN A 253 13.28 6.78 -3.29
N PHE A 254 12.38 5.81 -3.51
CA PHE A 254 12.73 4.39 -3.64
C PHE A 254 13.68 4.06 -4.80
N SER A 255 13.78 4.94 -5.81
CA SER A 255 14.78 4.77 -6.87
C SER A 255 16.22 4.87 -6.35
N LEU A 256 16.46 5.66 -5.30
CA LEU A 256 17.79 5.76 -4.66
C LEU A 256 18.14 4.48 -3.89
N HIS A 257 17.16 3.91 -3.17
CA HIS A 257 17.30 2.59 -2.53
C HIS A 257 17.68 1.52 -3.55
N TYR A 258 17.00 1.49 -4.69
CA TYR A 258 17.33 0.58 -5.79
C TYR A 258 18.77 0.75 -6.30
N VAL A 259 19.20 1.98 -6.53
CA VAL A 259 20.56 2.28 -7.01
C VAL A 259 21.62 1.90 -5.97
N ALA A 260 21.34 2.14 -4.68
CA ALA A 260 22.22 1.77 -3.59
C ALA A 260 22.41 0.25 -3.49
N LEU A 261 21.31 -0.52 -3.61
CA LEU A 261 21.34 -1.99 -3.65
C LEU A 261 22.13 -2.56 -4.84
N LYS A 262 22.29 -1.78 -5.91
CA LYS A 262 23.20 -2.10 -7.04
C LYS A 262 24.67 -1.77 -6.78
N GLY A 263 25.05 -1.49 -5.54
CA GLY A 263 26.43 -1.20 -5.13
C GLY A 263 26.87 0.24 -5.35
N LYS A 264 25.93 1.18 -5.52
CA LYS A 264 26.23 2.61 -5.70
C LYS A 264 25.60 3.48 -4.59
N PRO A 265 25.94 3.25 -3.30
CA PRO A 265 25.35 4.00 -2.19
C PRO A 265 25.72 5.48 -2.21
N GLN A 266 26.74 5.89 -2.96
CA GLN A 266 27.09 7.31 -3.13
C GLN A 266 25.99 8.10 -3.87
N ALA A 267 25.01 7.42 -4.48
CA ALA A 267 23.87 8.05 -5.13
C ALA A 267 23.05 8.92 -4.19
N TYR A 268 22.86 8.53 -2.92
CA TYR A 268 22.13 9.34 -1.94
C TYR A 268 22.79 10.72 -1.76
N TRP A 269 24.11 10.76 -1.55
CA TRP A 269 24.83 12.01 -1.30
C TRP A 269 24.96 12.91 -2.52
N ARG A 270 24.74 12.38 -3.72
CA ARG A 270 24.73 13.16 -4.96
C ARG A 270 23.35 13.72 -5.28
N ASP A 271 22.32 13.14 -4.70
CA ASP A 271 20.94 13.54 -4.91
C ASP A 271 20.59 14.77 -4.05
N GLU A 272 20.08 15.82 -4.70
CA GLU A 272 19.74 17.08 -4.03
C GLU A 272 18.51 16.94 -3.13
N GLU A 273 17.52 16.12 -3.55
CA GLU A 273 16.29 15.88 -2.81
C GLU A 273 16.58 15.15 -1.50
N PHE A 274 17.37 14.07 -1.54
CA PHE A 274 17.80 13.34 -0.34
C PHE A 274 18.55 14.25 0.65
N ARG A 275 19.47 15.07 0.16
CA ARG A 275 20.23 16.01 1.01
C ARG A 275 19.31 17.03 1.66
N PHE A 276 18.42 17.64 0.87
CA PHE A 276 17.47 18.62 1.37
C PHE A 276 16.52 17.99 2.40
N TYR A 277 15.92 16.84 2.08
CA TYR A 277 15.07 16.07 2.99
C TYR A 277 15.78 15.76 4.32
N SER A 278 17.03 15.28 4.25
CA SER A 278 17.84 14.97 5.45
C SER A 278 18.10 16.21 6.30
N ILE A 279 18.41 17.35 5.67
CA ILE A 279 18.65 18.62 6.37
C ILE A 279 17.37 19.11 7.04
N VAL A 280 16.22 19.05 6.34
CA VAL A 280 14.93 19.46 6.90
C VAL A 280 14.54 18.59 8.09
N MET A 281 14.68 17.26 7.97
CA MET A 281 14.38 16.33 9.06
C MET A 281 15.28 16.56 10.28
N ALA A 282 16.60 16.70 10.07
CA ALA A 282 17.54 16.96 11.15
C ALA A 282 17.28 18.34 11.80
N GLY A 283 17.03 19.37 10.99
CA GLY A 283 16.72 20.73 11.47
C GLY A 283 15.44 20.78 12.28
N ALA A 284 14.36 20.14 11.81
CA ALA A 284 13.10 20.05 12.53
C ALA A 284 13.26 19.28 13.86
N THR A 285 13.99 18.16 13.84
CA THR A 285 14.28 17.38 15.06
C THR A 285 15.03 18.22 16.09
N LEU A 286 16.07 18.95 15.67
CA LEU A 286 16.84 19.82 16.56
C LEU A 286 15.99 20.97 17.11
N LEU A 287 15.11 21.56 16.29
CA LEU A 287 14.19 22.61 16.71
C LEU A 287 13.23 22.10 17.80
N VAL A 288 12.61 20.94 17.57
CA VAL A 288 11.70 20.33 18.55
C VAL A 288 12.43 20.00 19.85
N LEU A 289 13.64 19.43 19.76
CA LEU A 289 14.47 19.17 20.94
C LEU A 289 14.80 20.47 21.71
N ALA A 290 15.17 21.54 21.02
CA ALA A 290 15.48 22.82 21.66
C ALA A 290 14.27 23.43 22.39
N VAL A 291 13.04 23.17 21.92
CA VAL A 291 11.79 23.62 22.57
C VAL A 291 11.41 22.73 23.75
N LEU A 292 11.62 21.42 23.66
CA LEU A 292 11.19 20.46 24.69
C LEU A 292 12.15 20.37 25.87
N ILE A 293 13.46 20.53 25.68
CA ILE A 293 14.46 20.44 26.75
C ILE A 293 14.16 21.42 27.91
N PRO A 294 13.86 22.72 27.66
CA PRO A 294 13.50 23.66 28.72
C PRO A 294 12.24 23.27 29.50
N VAL A 295 11.25 22.67 28.82
CA VAL A 295 9.97 22.26 29.42
C VAL A 295 10.15 21.03 30.31
N ALA A 296 11.02 20.09 29.94
CA ALA A 296 11.32 18.90 30.75
C ALA A 296 12.17 19.20 31.99
N SER A 297 12.84 20.36 32.02
CA SER A 297 13.66 20.83 33.15
C SER A 297 12.90 21.71 34.16
N ALA A 298 11.60 21.95 33.95
CA ALA A 298 10.71 22.73 34.83
C ALA A 298 9.74 21.81 35.58
#